data_AF-A0A4U8VY24-F1
#
_entry.id   AF-A0A4U8VY24-F1
#
_cell.length_a   1.000
_cell.length_b   1.000
_cell.length_c   1.000
_cell.angle_alpha   90.00
_cell.angle_beta   90.00
_cell.angle_gamma   90.00
#
_symmetry.space_group_name_H-M   'P 1'
#
loop_
_entity.id
_entity.type
_entity.pdbx_description
1 polymer ?
#
loop_
_entity_poly.entity_id
_entity_poly.type
_entity_poly.pdbx_seq_one_letter_code
_entity_poly.pdbx_strand_id
1 'polypeptide(L)'
;MRSVTVASAVIGVYAVVASFAFATTAVETMLLYPNIFRDVPQSLAQTEEFMSVVAVGDVMRPMGGVLTLTALIACAVAVRYRLARGWMVASLVSLISGQFLLSVLYQWPRASTLFDDRDQHTLAEIEQAATEFLVGQGFRILAAGVTAACAVVAALLCYRARVLATAADDIVAAL
;
A
#
# COMPACT_ATOMS: atom_id res chain seq x y z
N MET A 1 -1.03 8.69 30.22
CA MET A 1 -1.68 9.55 29.20
C MET A 1 -0.86 9.79 27.93
N ARG A 2 0.35 10.39 28.01
CA ARG A 2 1.19 10.71 26.83
C ARG A 2 1.45 9.49 25.92
N SER A 3 1.63 8.32 26.52
CA SER A 3 1.88 7.05 25.84
C SER A 3 0.78 6.62 24.85
N VAL A 4 -0.48 6.64 25.28
CA VAL A 4 -1.63 6.21 24.46
C VAL A 4 -1.98 7.25 23.40
N THR A 5 -1.78 8.53 23.71
CA THR A 5 -1.97 9.63 22.76
C THR A 5 -0.98 9.54 21.59
N VAL A 6 0.30 9.32 21.90
CA VAL A 6 1.34 9.12 20.86
C VAL A 6 1.02 7.89 20.01
N ALA A 7 0.64 6.77 20.64
CA ALA A 7 0.27 5.56 19.92
C ALA A 7 -0.91 5.77 18.97
N SER A 8 -1.97 6.43 19.46
CA SER A 8 -3.15 6.75 18.65
C SER A 8 -2.83 7.67 17.47
N ALA A 9 -1.98 8.68 17.67
CA ALA A 9 -1.60 9.61 16.61
C ALA A 9 -0.75 8.92 15.53
N VAL A 10 0.32 8.22 15.94
CA VAL A 10 1.24 7.56 15.00
C VAL A 10 0.54 6.47 14.18
N ILE A 11 -0.22 5.60 14.84
CA ILE A 11 -0.94 4.51 14.16
C ILE A 11 -2.07 5.08 13.29
N GLY A 12 -2.71 6.18 13.73
CA GLY A 12 -3.69 6.90 12.91
C GLY A 12 -3.09 7.50 11.63
N VAL A 13 -1.93 8.15 11.71
CA VAL A 13 -1.20 8.66 10.53
C VAL A 13 -0.88 7.52 9.57
N TYR A 14 -0.35 6.40 10.07
CA TYR A 14 -0.08 5.22 9.24
C TYR A 14 -1.35 4.71 8.55
N ALA A 15 -2.47 4.61 9.28
CA ALA A 15 -3.74 4.16 8.70
C ALA A 15 -4.19 5.06 7.54
N VAL A 16 -4.08 6.39 7.69
CA VAL A 16 -4.39 7.35 6.63
C VAL A 16 -3.50 7.13 5.40
N VAL A 17 -2.18 7.01 5.59
CA VAL A 17 -1.23 6.76 4.49
C VAL A 17 -1.53 5.43 3.79
N ALA A 18 -1.82 4.37 4.54
CA ALA A 18 -2.20 3.07 4.00
C ALA A 18 -3.50 3.14 3.20
N SER A 19 -4.51 3.88 3.67
CA SER A 19 -5.76 4.10 2.94
C SER A 19 -5.54 4.87 1.64
N PHE A 20 -4.69 5.91 1.64
CA PHE A 20 -4.34 6.63 0.41
C PHE A 20 -3.62 5.72 -0.59
N ALA A 21 -2.63 4.94 -0.13
CA ALA A 21 -1.93 4.01 -1.00
C ALA A 21 -2.87 2.96 -1.62
N PHE A 22 -3.81 2.43 -0.83
CA PHE A 22 -4.84 1.53 -1.33
C PHE A 22 -5.75 2.20 -2.36
N ALA A 23 -6.25 3.41 -2.06
CA ALA A 23 -7.11 4.16 -2.98
C ALA A 23 -6.41 4.44 -4.31
N THR A 24 -5.14 4.88 -4.29
CA THR A 24 -4.36 5.09 -5.50
C THR A 24 -4.18 3.79 -6.29
N THR A 25 -3.81 2.69 -5.61
CA THR A 25 -3.68 1.36 -6.25
C THR A 25 -5.01 0.91 -6.89
N ALA A 26 -6.14 1.21 -6.24
CA ALA A 26 -7.46 0.91 -6.78
C ALA A 26 -7.78 1.76 -8.02
N VAL A 27 -7.48 3.05 -7.98
CA VAL A 27 -7.63 3.95 -9.13
C VAL A 27 -6.80 3.47 -10.31
N GLU A 28 -5.54 3.10 -10.09
CA GLU A 28 -4.70 2.53 -11.16
C GLU A 28 -5.33 1.27 -11.75
N THR A 29 -5.75 0.34 -10.88
CA THR A 29 -6.27 -0.96 -11.30
C THR A 29 -7.60 -0.83 -12.05
N MET A 30 -8.47 0.10 -11.64
CA MET A 30 -9.83 0.23 -12.17
C MET A 30 -9.95 1.22 -13.32
N LEU A 31 -9.12 2.27 -13.34
CA LEU A 31 -9.22 3.36 -14.31
C LEU A 31 -8.03 3.43 -15.25
N LEU A 32 -6.82 3.13 -14.78
CA LEU A 32 -5.61 3.31 -15.59
C LEU A 32 -5.28 2.05 -16.40
N TYR A 33 -5.13 0.91 -15.73
CA TYR A 33 -4.68 -0.34 -16.32
C TYR A 33 -5.61 -0.89 -17.41
N PRO A 34 -6.95 -0.74 -17.34
CA PRO A 34 -7.82 -1.13 -18.44
C PRO A 34 -7.54 -0.37 -19.74
N ASN A 35 -6.96 0.85 -19.65
CA ASN A 35 -6.55 1.63 -20.82
C ASN A 35 -5.14 1.28 -21.28
N ILE A 36 -4.20 1.11 -20.33
CA ILE A 36 -2.80 0.73 -20.64
C ILE A 36 -2.74 -0.64 -21.33
N PHE A 37 -3.55 -1.61 -20.90
CA PHE A 37 -3.49 -3.00 -21.36
C PHE A 37 -4.61 -3.38 -22.33
N ARG A 38 -5.31 -2.39 -22.91
CA ARG A 38 -6.45 -2.64 -23.81
C ARG A 38 -6.05 -3.34 -25.11
N ASP A 39 -5.04 -2.78 -25.80
CA ASP A 39 -4.64 -3.13 -27.17
C ASP A 39 -3.11 -3.22 -27.24
N VAL A 40 -2.54 -4.16 -26.48
CA VAL A 40 -1.10 -4.41 -26.40
C VAL A 40 -0.58 -4.88 -27.76
N PRO A 41 0.54 -4.32 -28.30
CA PRO A 41 1.49 -3.41 -27.66
C PRO A 41 1.22 -1.93 -27.94
N GLN A 42 0.26 -1.59 -28.81
CA GLN A 42 0.02 -0.22 -29.25
C GLN A 42 -0.36 0.70 -28.08
N SER A 43 -1.19 0.22 -27.17
CA SER A 43 -1.59 0.98 -25.97
C SER A 43 -0.42 1.23 -25.01
N LEU A 44 0.58 0.35 -24.97
CA LEU A 44 1.79 0.54 -24.16
C LEU A 44 2.65 1.68 -24.71
N ALA A 45 2.87 1.72 -26.02
CA ALA A 45 3.61 2.80 -26.67
C ALA A 45 2.93 4.17 -26.48
N GLN A 46 1.60 4.22 -26.59
CA GLN A 46 0.82 5.44 -26.32
C GLN A 46 0.91 5.87 -24.85
N THR A 47 0.95 4.90 -23.93
CA THR A 47 1.10 5.17 -22.49
C THR A 47 2.46 5.78 -22.19
N GLU A 48 3.54 5.24 -22.77
CA GLU A 48 4.90 5.78 -22.63
C GLU A 48 5.00 7.20 -23.16
N GLU A 49 4.40 7.48 -24.33
CA GLU A 49 4.35 8.82 -24.90
C GLU A 49 3.59 9.80 -23.98
N PHE A 50 2.41 9.39 -23.49
CA PHE A 50 1.60 10.19 -22.57
C PHE A 50 2.29 10.45 -21.22
N MET A 51 3.03 9.47 -20.70
CA MET A 51 3.73 9.52 -19.41
C MET A 51 5.21 9.92 -19.51
N SER A 52 5.63 10.48 -20.64
CA SER A 52 7.03 10.83 -20.92
C SER A 52 7.65 11.84 -19.94
N VAL A 53 6.84 12.64 -19.24
CA VAL A 53 7.32 13.64 -18.27
C VAL A 53 7.28 13.11 -16.82
N VAL A 54 6.21 12.39 -16.46
CA VAL A 54 6.05 11.79 -15.14
C VAL A 54 5.46 10.40 -15.32
N ALA A 55 6.26 9.39 -15.03
CA ALA A 55 5.80 8.02 -15.01
C ALA A 55 5.11 7.71 -13.67
N VAL A 56 4.18 6.76 -13.69
CA VAL A 56 3.54 6.22 -12.47
C VAL A 56 4.59 5.79 -11.44
N GLY A 57 5.68 5.15 -11.90
CA GLY A 57 6.77 4.70 -11.05
C GLY A 57 7.50 5.83 -10.31
N ASP A 58 7.53 7.04 -10.86
CA ASP A 58 8.20 8.19 -10.25
C ASP A 58 7.47 8.68 -9.00
N VAL A 59 6.16 8.45 -8.93
CA VAL A 59 5.31 8.82 -7.79
C VAL A 59 5.09 7.64 -6.84
N MET A 60 4.80 6.46 -7.40
CA MET A 60 4.41 5.30 -6.60
C MET A 60 5.58 4.68 -5.82
N ARG A 61 6.81 4.71 -6.34
CA ARG A 61 7.99 4.18 -5.62
C ARG A 61 8.29 5.01 -4.36
N PRO A 62 8.41 6.36 -4.41
CA PRO A 62 8.55 7.16 -3.20
C PRO A 62 7.38 6.97 -2.22
N MET A 63 6.14 6.93 -2.72
CA MET A 63 4.96 6.70 -1.88
C MET A 63 5.03 5.35 -1.16
N GLY A 64 5.47 4.29 -1.84
CA GLY A 64 5.73 2.97 -1.22
C GLY A 64 6.80 3.04 -0.13
N GLY A 65 7.85 3.84 -0.32
CA GLY A 65 8.87 4.11 0.70
C GLY A 65 8.29 4.79 1.94
N VAL A 66 7.48 5.84 1.76
CA VAL A 66 6.80 6.55 2.85
C VAL A 66 5.83 5.65 3.60
N LEU A 67 5.04 4.85 2.87
CA LEU A 67 4.13 3.86 3.45
C LEU A 67 4.89 2.84 4.30
N THR A 68 6.00 2.31 3.78
CA THR A 68 6.83 1.33 4.50
C THR A 68 7.43 1.94 5.77
N LEU A 69 7.98 3.17 5.68
CA LEU A 69 8.57 3.85 6.82
C LEU A 69 7.52 4.11 7.92
N THR A 70 6.35 4.61 7.55
CA THR A 70 5.26 4.85 8.50
C THR A 70 4.74 3.55 9.12
N ALA A 71 4.66 2.45 8.36
CA ALA A 71 4.32 1.13 8.87
C ALA A 71 5.32 0.63 9.93
N LEU A 72 6.62 0.77 9.67
CA LEU A 72 7.68 0.35 10.60
C LEU A 72 7.63 1.15 11.91
N ILE A 73 7.45 2.47 11.82
CA ILE A 73 7.31 3.34 13.00
C ILE A 73 6.04 2.96 13.79
N ALA A 74 4.91 2.77 13.11
CA ALA A 74 3.67 2.35 13.75
C ALA A 74 3.78 0.99 14.43
N CYS A 75 4.48 0.01 13.82
CA CYS A 75 4.77 -1.27 14.44
C CYS A 75 5.65 -1.14 15.69
N ALA A 76 6.72 -0.35 15.63
CA ALA A 76 7.58 -0.10 16.79
C ALA A 76 6.79 0.53 17.96
N VAL A 77 5.91 1.49 17.66
CA VAL A 77 5.01 2.12 18.63
C VAL A 77 4.00 1.11 19.20
N ALA A 78 3.38 0.29 18.35
CA ALA A 78 2.45 -0.76 18.78
C ALA A 78 3.11 -1.77 19.72
N VAL A 79 4.36 -2.16 19.46
CA VAL A 79 5.15 -3.02 20.35
C VAL A 79 5.48 -2.30 21.66
N ARG A 80 5.99 -1.07 21.59
CA ARG A 80 6.41 -0.26 22.75
C ARG A 80 5.27 0.00 23.74
N TYR A 81 4.06 0.19 23.25
CA TYR A 81 2.86 0.48 24.05
C TYR A 81 1.94 -0.72 24.22
N ARG A 82 2.29 -1.88 23.64
CA ARG A 82 1.52 -3.14 23.69
C ARG A 82 0.07 -3.01 23.22
N LEU A 83 -0.21 -2.07 22.31
CA LEU A 83 -1.55 -1.80 21.76
C LEU A 83 -1.63 -2.27 20.30
N ALA A 84 -2.76 -2.88 19.92
CA ALA A 84 -3.08 -3.29 18.55
C ALA A 84 -2.01 -4.13 17.80
N ARG A 85 -1.09 -4.78 18.53
CA ARG A 85 0.07 -5.49 17.96
C ARG A 85 -0.29 -6.51 16.88
N GLY A 86 -1.33 -7.32 17.10
CA GLY A 86 -1.74 -8.33 16.14
C GLY A 86 -2.16 -7.73 14.80
N TRP A 87 -2.98 -6.67 14.84
CA TRP A 87 -3.42 -5.95 13.63
C TRP A 87 -2.28 -5.23 12.92
N MET A 88 -1.34 -4.65 13.68
CA MET A 88 -0.15 -4.02 13.09
C MET A 88 0.78 -5.04 12.42
N VAL A 89 1.00 -6.21 13.02
CA VAL A 89 1.77 -7.29 12.41
C VAL A 89 1.08 -7.80 11.15
N ALA A 90 -0.24 -8.05 11.20
CA ALA A 90 -1.01 -8.47 10.03
C ALA A 90 -0.93 -7.44 8.88
N SER A 91 -1.05 -6.15 9.21
CA SER A 91 -0.89 -5.06 8.25
C SER A 91 0.50 -5.04 7.62
N LEU A 92 1.56 -5.12 8.44
CA LEU A 92 2.95 -5.12 7.96
C LEU A 92 3.27 -6.34 7.11
N VAL A 93 2.83 -7.53 7.51
CA VAL A 93 3.02 -8.76 6.74
C VAL A 93 2.34 -8.65 5.38
N SER A 94 1.10 -8.18 5.33
CA SER A 94 0.38 -7.96 4.06
C SER A 94 1.05 -6.91 3.18
N LEU A 95 1.60 -5.85 3.77
CA LEU A 95 2.34 -4.81 3.05
C LEU A 95 3.61 -5.39 2.43
N ILE A 96 4.43 -6.09 3.21
CA ILE A 96 5.68 -6.65 2.73
C ILE A 96 5.43 -7.72 1.67
N SER A 97 4.49 -8.64 1.89
CA SER A 97 4.21 -9.70 0.93
C SER A 97 3.62 -9.15 -0.37
N GLY A 98 2.62 -8.27 -0.28
CA GLY A 98 1.89 -7.78 -1.44
C GLY A 98 2.52 -6.59 -2.15
N GLN A 99 3.07 -5.61 -1.43
CA GLN A 99 3.62 -4.41 -2.06
C GLN A 99 5.11 -4.51 -2.35
N PHE A 100 5.86 -5.28 -1.55
CA PHE A 100 7.31 -5.40 -1.74
C PHE A 100 7.67 -6.70 -2.48
N LEU A 101 7.41 -7.86 -1.89
CA LEU A 101 7.84 -9.15 -2.45
C LEU A 101 7.18 -9.44 -3.79
N LEU A 102 5.86 -9.31 -3.88
CA LEU A 102 5.13 -9.49 -5.14
C LEU A 102 5.55 -8.46 -6.20
N SER A 103 5.89 -7.23 -5.81
CA SER A 103 6.40 -6.23 -6.75
C SER A 103 7.75 -6.65 -7.31
N VAL A 104 8.75 -6.91 -6.46
CA VAL A 104 10.12 -7.19 -6.89
C VAL A 104 10.25 -8.54 -7.58
N LEU A 105 9.63 -9.58 -7.02
CA LEU A 105 9.83 -10.96 -7.49
C LEU A 105 8.93 -11.32 -8.68
N TYR A 106 7.75 -10.72 -8.78
CA TYR A 106 6.78 -11.07 -9.80
C TYR A 106 6.59 -9.96 -10.82
N GLN A 107 6.20 -8.75 -10.40
CA GLN A 107 5.83 -7.70 -11.34
C GLN A 107 7.00 -7.01 -12.04
N TRP A 108 8.13 -6.77 -11.38
CA TRP A 108 9.27 -6.09 -11.99
C TRP A 108 9.79 -6.80 -13.25
N PRO A 109 10.01 -8.13 -13.26
CA PRO A 109 10.39 -8.83 -14.48
C PRO A 109 9.41 -8.61 -15.64
N ARG A 110 8.09 -8.62 -15.37
CA ARG A 110 7.08 -8.40 -16.43
C ARG A 110 7.05 -6.93 -16.86
N ALA A 111 7.22 -6.00 -15.92
CA ALA A 111 7.30 -4.59 -16.24
C ALA A 111 8.47 -4.28 -17.18
N SER A 112 9.65 -4.88 -16.96
CA SER A 112 10.79 -4.70 -17.86
C SER A 112 10.52 -5.28 -19.26
N THR A 113 9.89 -6.46 -19.37
CA THR A 113 9.43 -6.99 -20.68
C THR A 113 8.43 -6.05 -21.37
N LEU A 114 7.57 -5.37 -20.62
CA LEU A 114 6.51 -4.51 -21.17
C LEU A 114 6.99 -3.11 -21.57
N PHE A 115 7.94 -2.54 -20.82
CA PHE A 115 8.31 -1.12 -20.91
C PHE A 115 9.79 -0.86 -21.21
N ASP A 116 10.71 -1.77 -20.84
CA ASP A 116 12.15 -1.53 -20.96
C ASP A 116 12.76 -2.27 -22.16
N ASP A 117 12.48 -3.58 -22.28
CA ASP A 117 13.11 -4.49 -23.23
C ASP A 117 12.14 -5.00 -24.31
N ARG A 118 11.04 -4.27 -24.55
CA ARG A 118 9.91 -4.73 -25.39
C ARG A 118 10.32 -5.12 -26.81
N ASP A 119 11.34 -4.48 -27.36
CA ASP A 119 11.88 -4.74 -28.71
C ASP A 119 12.62 -6.07 -28.83
N GLN A 120 13.00 -6.68 -27.70
CA GLN A 120 13.70 -7.97 -27.63
C GLN A 120 12.73 -9.16 -27.55
N HIS A 121 11.42 -8.90 -27.47
CA HIS A 121 10.40 -9.92 -27.23
C HIS A 121 9.41 -10.04 -28.39
N THR A 122 8.88 -11.25 -28.58
CA THR A 122 7.80 -11.52 -29.52
C THR A 122 6.47 -10.95 -28.98
N LEU A 123 5.52 -10.69 -29.88
CA LEU A 123 4.18 -10.21 -29.50
C LEU A 123 3.52 -11.11 -28.45
N ALA A 124 3.61 -12.43 -28.63
CA ALA A 124 3.02 -13.40 -27.71
C ALA A 124 3.62 -13.30 -26.29
N GLU A 125 4.94 -13.09 -26.18
CA GLU A 125 5.62 -12.90 -24.90
C GLU A 125 5.18 -11.59 -24.22
N ILE A 126 4.97 -10.52 -24.99
CA ILE A 126 4.49 -9.23 -24.48
C ILE A 126 3.04 -9.35 -23.97
N GLU A 127 2.15 -9.98 -24.73
CA GLU A 127 0.76 -10.22 -24.32
C GLU A 127 0.66 -11.11 -23.07
N GLN A 128 1.52 -12.13 -23.00
CA GLN A 128 1.64 -12.97 -21.81
C GLN A 128 2.14 -12.15 -20.61
N ALA A 129 3.18 -11.35 -20.77
CA ALA A 129 3.70 -10.49 -19.72
C ALA A 129 2.65 -9.50 -19.21
N ALA A 130 1.83 -8.94 -20.11
CA ALA A 130 0.71 -8.05 -19.76
C ALA A 130 -0.33 -8.77 -18.90
N THR A 131 -0.73 -9.98 -19.30
CA THR A 131 -1.69 -10.79 -18.55
C THR A 131 -1.15 -11.16 -17.18
N GLU A 132 0.10 -11.63 -17.10
CA GLU A 132 0.77 -11.95 -15.84
C GLU A 132 0.88 -10.71 -14.94
N PHE A 133 1.22 -9.55 -15.50
CA PHE A 133 1.30 -8.30 -14.75
C PHE A 133 -0.04 -7.94 -14.11
N LEU A 134 -1.15 -8.07 -14.84
CA LEU A 134 -2.51 -7.82 -14.35
C LEU A 134 -2.93 -8.81 -13.25
N VAL A 135 -2.56 -10.09 -13.38
CA VAL A 135 -2.77 -11.09 -12.32
C VAL A 135 -2.02 -10.66 -11.05
N GLY A 136 -0.75 -10.28 -11.19
CA GLY A 136 0.04 -9.73 -10.10
C GLY A 136 -0.62 -8.51 -9.48
N GLN A 137 -1.16 -7.61 -10.30
CA GLN A 137 -1.85 -6.42 -9.82
C GLN A 137 -3.09 -6.77 -9.00
N GLY A 138 -3.87 -7.77 -9.41
CA GLY A 138 -5.03 -8.25 -8.67
C GLY A 138 -4.67 -8.68 -7.24
N PHE A 139 -3.55 -9.38 -7.07
CA PHE A 139 -3.04 -9.72 -5.74
C PHE A 139 -2.52 -8.49 -4.98
N ARG A 140 -1.89 -7.52 -5.67
CA ARG A 140 -1.41 -6.27 -5.04
C ARG A 140 -2.55 -5.43 -4.49
N ILE A 141 -3.63 -5.21 -5.24
CA ILE A 141 -4.75 -4.42 -4.75
C ILE A 141 -5.43 -5.09 -3.55
N LEU A 142 -5.56 -6.42 -3.58
CA LEU A 142 -6.08 -7.18 -2.44
C LEU A 142 -5.20 -6.98 -1.19
N ALA A 143 -3.88 -7.15 -1.34
CA ALA A 143 -2.95 -6.98 -0.23
C ALA A 143 -2.88 -5.52 0.26
N ALA A 144 -3.02 -4.52 -0.61
CA ALA A 144 -3.14 -3.12 -0.21
C ALA A 144 -4.43 -2.89 0.61
N GLY A 145 -5.55 -3.50 0.19
CA GLY A 145 -6.82 -3.44 0.91
C GLY A 145 -6.73 -4.07 2.30
N VAL A 146 -6.13 -5.25 2.41
CA VAL A 146 -5.89 -5.91 3.71
C VAL A 146 -4.97 -5.05 4.60
N THR A 147 -3.89 -4.52 4.02
CA THR A 147 -2.96 -3.62 4.73
C THR A 147 -3.68 -2.43 5.34
N ALA A 148 -4.48 -1.72 4.53
CA ALA A 148 -5.24 -0.55 4.94
C ALA A 148 -6.32 -0.89 5.97
N ALA A 149 -7.08 -1.97 5.76
CA ALA A 149 -8.12 -2.42 6.69
C ALA A 149 -7.53 -2.74 8.07
N CYS A 150 -6.45 -3.53 8.13
CA CYS A 150 -5.78 -3.84 9.38
C CYS A 150 -5.22 -2.57 10.08
N ALA A 151 -4.67 -1.62 9.31
CA ALA A 151 -4.17 -0.36 9.86
C ALA A 151 -5.30 0.50 10.46
N VAL A 152 -6.45 0.60 9.78
CA VAL A 152 -7.64 1.33 10.27
C VAL A 152 -8.19 0.67 11.53
N VAL A 153 -8.31 -0.66 11.56
CA VAL A 153 -8.75 -1.39 12.76
C VAL A 153 -7.79 -1.12 13.93
N ALA A 154 -6.46 -1.16 13.69
CA ALA A 154 -5.47 -0.83 14.71
C ALA A 154 -5.64 0.61 15.24
N ALA A 155 -5.84 1.57 14.35
CA ALA A 155 -6.05 2.98 14.72
C ALA A 155 -7.32 3.16 15.58
N LEU A 156 -8.43 2.53 15.21
CA LEU A 156 -9.69 2.58 15.97
C LEU A 156 -9.54 1.96 17.36
N LEU A 157 -8.80 0.86 17.49
CA LEU A 157 -8.51 0.25 18.80
C LEU A 157 -7.66 1.15 19.69
N CYS A 158 -6.65 1.82 19.12
CA CYS A 158 -5.84 2.79 19.85
C CYS A 158 -6.65 4.03 20.26
N TYR A 159 -7.53 4.51 19.38
CA TYR A 159 -8.45 5.61 19.69
C TYR A 159 -9.40 5.23 20.83
N ARG A 160 -10.02 4.05 20.78
CA ARG A 160 -10.86 3.54 21.86
C ARG A 160 -10.11 3.47 23.19
N ALA A 161 -8.88 2.96 23.19
CA ALA A 161 -8.05 2.91 24.40
C ALA A 161 -7.75 4.31 24.98
N ARG A 162 -7.54 5.31 24.11
CA ARG A 162 -7.34 6.70 24.53
C ARG A 162 -8.60 7.29 25.18
N VAL A 163 -9.77 7.10 24.57
CA VAL A 163 -11.05 7.62 25.09
C VAL A 163 -11.34 7.03 26.47
N LEU A 164 -11.19 5.71 26.64
CA LEU A 164 -11.42 5.04 27.92
C LEU A 164 -10.45 5.50 29.01
N ALA A 165 -9.18 5.72 28.68
CA ALA A 165 -8.21 6.25 29.63
C ALA A 165 -8.57 7.68 30.07
N THR A 166 -8.99 8.52 29.12
CA THR A 166 -9.39 9.92 29.43
C THR A 166 -10.61 9.96 30.35
N ALA A 167 -11.64 9.16 30.05
CA ALA A 167 -12.84 9.09 30.89
C ALA A 167 -12.56 8.58 32.32
N ALA A 168 -11.62 7.62 32.47
CA ALA A 168 -11.21 7.15 33.79
C ALA A 168 -10.50 8.24 34.60
N ASP A 169 -9.64 9.04 33.95
CA ASP A 169 -8.95 10.16 34.58
C ASP A 169 -9.95 11.26 35.01
N ASP A 170 -10.94 11.57 34.18
CA ASP A 170 -11.99 12.56 34.49
C ASP A 170 -12.81 12.15 35.72
N ILE A 171 -13.11 10.85 35.86
CA ILE A 171 -13.80 10.30 37.04
C ILE A 171 -12.92 10.44 38.29
N VAL A 172 -11.63 10.12 38.19
CA VAL A 172 -10.69 10.25 39.32
C VAL A 172 -10.51 11.71 39.73
N ALA A 173 -10.48 12.65 38.78
CA ALA A 173 -10.36 14.07 39.07
C ALA A 173 -11.62 14.68 39.71
N ALA A 174 -12.78 14.04 39.54
CA ALA A 174 -14.06 14.47 40.11
C ALA A 174 -14.34 13.92 41.53
N LEU A 175 -13.53 12.97 42.01
CA LEU A 175 -13.58 12.38 43.35
C LEU A 175 -12.62 13.07 44.32
#